data_AF-A0A955QDK0-F1
#
_entry.id   AF-A0A955QDK0-F1
#
_cell.length_a   1.000
_cell.length_b   1.000
_cell.length_c   1.000
_cell.angle_alpha   90.00
_cell.angle_beta   90.00
_cell.angle_gamma   90.00
#
_symmetry.space_group_name_H-M   'P 1'
#
loop_
_entity.id
_entity.type
_entity.pdbx_description
1 polymer ?
#
loop_
_entity_poly.entity_id
_entity_poly.type
_entity_poly.pdbx_seq_one_letter_code
_entity_poly.pdbx_strand_id
1 'polypeptide(L)'
;MAQFIINGVTIECVRGNIANQPDMEAIVNAANAQLRSGGGVAGAIHRAAGPGLEEEGRALAPIRPGQAVITGAHGLPNRFVIHCLGPIFGQDKPEADLLASCYRHALQLADRHHIGSIAFPAISTGIFGYPLEAATHVAVTAILEEAPTLSFVKHIRVVLFDEESLRVYEALLKQHASLPQAAFRPSSGSQVLAEGARPAAHYDTNGNGLALFTDLYELTMLQAYMEEGMTGQAVFTLFVRRLPKRRNVLIACGVDTVLDLLETLRFREDDLKYLKSLALFSDRFLAWLRDFRFTGDVYAVPEGTPVFSNEPLLEVVAPMPEAQLIETLVMNQIHVQTVQASKAQRVVTAANGRPVVDFGARRMHGIDAALKAARAFWIGGVSSTSNVLAGKIYGVPVAGTMAHSFIQAHENEMAAFRAFARLFPETVLLVDTYDTLAGVRKVINLAHAMGDRFQVKAVRLDSGDLLMLSKEARRLLDDAGLQNVEIFASGGLNEEVIEHLLSSNAPIDGFGVGTSMGVSSDA
;
A
#
# COMPACT_ATOMS: atom_id res chain seq x y z
N MET A 1 7.54 4.61 35.63
CA MET A 1 6.75 4.40 34.40
C MET A 1 7.60 4.89 33.25
N ALA A 2 7.96 4.00 32.33
CA ALA A 2 8.60 4.41 31.08
C ALA A 2 7.51 4.94 30.13
N GLN A 3 7.67 6.20 29.71
CA GLN A 3 6.77 6.87 28.77
C GLN A 3 7.56 7.20 27.50
N PHE A 4 6.95 6.92 26.35
CA PHE A 4 7.52 7.14 25.02
C PHE A 4 6.54 8.01 24.24
N ILE A 5 7.05 8.99 23.49
CA ILE A 5 6.21 9.83 22.63
C ILE A 5 6.62 9.57 21.19
N ILE A 6 5.65 9.17 20.36
CA ILE A 6 5.86 8.84 18.96
C ILE A 6 4.75 9.52 18.15
N ASN A 7 5.14 10.42 17.24
CA ASN A 7 4.20 11.21 16.41
C ASN A 7 3.06 11.88 17.20
N GLY A 8 3.36 12.38 18.40
CA GLY A 8 2.39 13.03 19.27
C GLY A 8 1.45 12.07 20.03
N VAL A 9 1.65 10.75 19.92
CA VAL A 9 0.98 9.74 20.73
C VAL A 9 1.90 9.31 21.87
N THR A 10 1.38 9.41 23.10
CA THR A 10 2.04 8.90 24.30
C THR A 10 1.80 7.40 24.41
N ILE A 11 2.86 6.60 24.52
CA ILE A 11 2.82 5.18 24.80
C ILE A 11 3.52 4.93 26.14
N GLU A 12 2.84 4.24 27.07
CA GLU A 12 3.45 3.88 28.35
C GLU A 12 3.13 2.44 28.76
N CYS A 13 3.94 1.89 29.64
CA CYS A 13 3.69 0.60 30.29
C CYS A 13 3.58 0.79 31.80
N VAL A 14 2.57 0.16 32.38
CA VAL A 14 2.34 0.19 33.83
C VAL A 14 2.05 -1.21 34.33
N ARG A 15 2.46 -1.49 35.56
CA ARG A 15 1.94 -2.66 36.28
C ARG A 15 0.63 -2.30 36.96
N GLY A 16 -0.42 -3.09 36.76
CA GLY A 16 -1.71 -2.80 37.36
C GLY A 16 -2.85 -3.72 36.94
N ASN A 17 -4.06 -3.28 37.25
CA ASN A 17 -5.29 -3.97 36.89
C ASN A 17 -5.98 -3.24 35.73
N ILE A 18 -6.11 -3.91 34.58
CA ILE A 18 -6.77 -3.37 33.39
C ILE A 18 -8.24 -2.96 33.64
N ALA A 19 -8.92 -3.58 34.60
CA ALA A 19 -10.29 -3.23 34.97
C ALA A 19 -10.40 -1.98 35.88
N ASN A 20 -9.28 -1.34 36.23
CA ASN A 20 -9.25 -0.15 37.08
C ASN A 20 -8.30 0.91 36.50
N GLN A 21 -8.71 1.59 35.43
CA GLN A 21 -7.94 2.62 34.72
C GLN A 21 -8.78 3.90 34.57
N PRO A 22 -9.06 4.64 35.65
CA PRO A 22 -10.04 5.74 35.65
C PRO A 22 -9.63 6.96 34.81
N ASP A 23 -8.36 7.08 34.47
CA ASP A 23 -7.79 8.12 33.62
C ASP A 23 -7.82 7.78 32.12
N MET A 24 -8.34 6.60 31.76
CA MET A 24 -8.45 6.12 30.38
C MET A 24 -9.89 6.16 29.89
N GLU A 25 -10.12 6.55 28.63
CA GLU A 25 -11.47 6.56 28.07
C GLU A 25 -11.95 5.16 27.67
N ALA A 26 -11.05 4.32 27.15
CA ALA A 26 -11.34 2.94 26.79
C ALA A 26 -10.32 1.95 27.35
N ILE A 27 -10.79 0.73 27.64
CA ILE A 27 -9.92 -0.42 27.93
C ILE A 27 -10.18 -1.54 26.93
N VAL A 28 -9.16 -2.36 26.69
CA VAL A 28 -9.26 -3.51 25.80
C VAL A 28 -9.47 -4.79 26.61
N ASN A 29 -10.49 -5.54 26.23
CA ASN A 29 -10.77 -6.86 26.76
C ASN A 29 -10.20 -7.95 25.86
N ALA A 30 -9.34 -8.81 26.40
CA ALA A 30 -8.91 -10.04 25.74
C ALA A 30 -10.04 -11.09 25.82
N ALA A 31 -11.02 -10.96 24.91
CA ALA A 31 -12.30 -11.65 24.95
C ALA A 31 -12.25 -13.06 24.35
N ASN A 32 -13.29 -13.85 24.61
CA ASN A 32 -13.59 -15.07 23.84
C ASN A 32 -14.58 -14.76 22.71
N ALA A 33 -14.74 -15.71 21.78
CA ALA A 33 -15.61 -15.55 20.61
C ALA A 33 -17.06 -15.15 20.96
N GLN A 34 -17.57 -15.57 22.12
CA GLN A 34 -18.96 -15.32 22.52
C GLN A 34 -19.15 -14.03 23.32
N LEU A 35 -18.07 -13.27 23.58
CA LEU A 35 -18.10 -12.05 24.41
C LEU A 35 -18.71 -12.26 25.80
N ARG A 36 -18.58 -13.48 26.34
CA ARG A 36 -19.08 -13.85 27.67
C ARG A 36 -17.98 -13.76 28.71
N SER A 37 -18.37 -13.77 29.98
CA SER A 37 -17.41 -13.92 31.08
C SER A 37 -16.56 -15.19 30.91
N GLY A 38 -15.27 -15.09 31.23
CA GLY A 38 -14.30 -16.16 31.12
C GLY A 38 -13.26 -16.10 32.22
N GLY A 39 -12.09 -16.70 32.00
CA GLY A 39 -10.94 -16.59 32.89
C GLY A 39 -10.06 -15.36 32.60
N GLY A 40 -9.02 -15.18 33.42
CA GLY A 40 -7.98 -14.16 33.20
C GLY A 40 -8.54 -12.72 33.09
N VAL A 41 -8.05 -11.98 32.09
CA VAL A 41 -8.42 -10.58 31.83
C VAL A 41 -9.91 -10.42 31.57
N ALA A 42 -10.52 -11.24 30.71
CA ALA A 42 -11.95 -11.17 30.44
C ALA A 42 -12.79 -11.35 31.69
N GLY A 43 -12.45 -12.33 32.53
CA GLY A 43 -13.13 -12.53 33.82
C GLY A 43 -13.02 -11.31 34.74
N ALA A 44 -11.86 -10.66 34.80
CA ALA A 44 -11.66 -9.47 35.62
C ALA A 44 -12.51 -8.28 35.13
N ILE A 45 -12.54 -8.05 33.82
CA ILE A 45 -13.32 -6.97 33.19
C ILE A 45 -14.82 -7.21 33.36
N HIS A 46 -15.32 -8.43 33.09
CA HIS A 46 -16.75 -8.74 33.26
C HIS A 46 -17.20 -8.65 34.72
N ARG A 47 -16.37 -9.06 35.69
CA ARG A 47 -16.70 -8.89 37.13
C ARG A 47 -16.81 -7.43 37.55
N ALA A 48 -15.97 -6.56 37.00
CA ALA A 48 -15.99 -5.13 37.32
C ALA A 48 -17.11 -4.38 36.57
N ALA A 49 -17.36 -4.71 35.31
CA ALA A 49 -18.40 -4.08 34.49
C ALA A 49 -19.82 -4.49 34.90
N GLY A 50 -19.98 -5.70 35.43
CA GLY A 50 -21.29 -6.29 35.73
C GLY A 50 -21.95 -6.98 34.53
N PRO A 51 -23.17 -7.51 34.72
CA PRO A 51 -23.85 -8.36 33.71
C PRO A 51 -24.20 -7.62 32.41
N GLY A 52 -24.38 -6.29 32.46
CA GLY A 52 -24.72 -5.49 31.28
C GLY A 52 -23.71 -5.61 30.13
N LEU A 53 -22.43 -5.81 30.45
CA LEU A 53 -21.37 -5.96 29.44
C LEU A 53 -21.57 -7.22 28.59
N GLU A 54 -21.97 -8.33 29.22
CA GLU A 54 -22.28 -9.55 28.49
C GLU A 54 -23.59 -9.43 27.69
N GLU A 55 -24.59 -8.74 28.24
CA GLU A 55 -25.86 -8.51 27.56
C GLU A 55 -25.69 -7.68 26.27
N GLU A 56 -24.92 -6.59 26.32
CA GLU A 56 -24.58 -5.78 25.15
C GLU A 56 -23.72 -6.58 24.15
N GLY A 57 -22.75 -7.34 24.66
CA GLY A 57 -21.87 -8.19 23.84
C GLY A 57 -22.61 -9.26 23.03
N ARG A 58 -23.78 -9.74 23.46
CA ARG A 58 -24.54 -10.79 22.74
C ARG A 58 -24.89 -10.42 21.30
N ALA A 59 -25.17 -9.14 21.03
CA ALA A 59 -25.52 -8.68 19.69
C ALA A 59 -24.30 -8.60 18.75
N LEU A 60 -23.09 -8.58 19.31
CA LEU A 60 -21.82 -8.45 18.58
C LEU A 60 -21.07 -9.79 18.44
N ALA A 61 -21.51 -10.81 19.18
CA ALA A 61 -20.98 -12.16 19.11
C ALA A 61 -21.65 -12.99 17.98
N PRO A 62 -20.94 -13.98 17.38
CA PRO A 62 -19.56 -14.34 17.68
C PRO A 62 -18.53 -13.50 16.92
N ILE A 63 -17.42 -13.17 17.57
CA ILE A 63 -16.22 -12.58 16.93
C ILE A 63 -15.18 -13.66 16.62
N ARG A 64 -14.33 -13.40 15.61
CA ARG A 64 -13.24 -14.28 15.15
C ARG A 64 -11.86 -13.78 15.62
N PRO A 65 -10.84 -14.65 15.71
CA PRO A 65 -9.47 -14.21 16.01
C PRO A 65 -9.04 -13.03 15.14
N GLY A 66 -8.41 -12.02 15.76
CA GLY A 66 -8.01 -10.77 15.11
C GLY A 66 -9.12 -9.72 14.98
N GLN A 67 -10.38 -10.02 15.28
CA GLN A 67 -11.46 -9.04 15.26
C GLN A 67 -11.58 -8.25 16.57
N ALA A 68 -12.01 -6.99 16.46
CA ALA A 68 -12.31 -6.11 17.57
C ALA A 68 -13.71 -5.51 17.42
N VAL A 69 -14.47 -5.43 18.51
CA VAL A 69 -15.77 -4.76 18.61
C VAL A 69 -15.83 -3.87 19.85
N ILE A 70 -16.75 -2.92 19.92
CA ILE A 70 -16.83 -1.93 21.01
C ILE A 70 -18.20 -1.97 21.67
N THR A 71 -18.23 -1.82 22.99
CA THR A 71 -19.43 -1.67 23.82
C THR A 71 -19.27 -0.51 24.79
N GLY A 72 -20.35 -0.18 25.51
CA GLY A 72 -20.26 0.56 26.77
C GLY A 72 -19.44 -0.19 27.82
N ALA A 73 -18.87 0.54 28.79
CA ALA A 73 -18.07 -0.05 29.86
C ALA A 73 -18.86 -0.41 31.14
N HIS A 74 -20.13 0.00 31.23
CA HIS A 74 -21.02 -0.27 32.35
C HIS A 74 -20.42 0.11 33.72
N GLY A 75 -20.23 -0.85 34.63
CA GLY A 75 -19.70 -0.62 35.98
C GLY A 75 -18.21 -0.29 36.06
N LEU A 76 -17.49 -0.30 34.93
CA LEU A 76 -16.08 0.12 34.87
C LEU A 76 -15.96 1.64 34.96
N PRO A 77 -14.81 2.17 35.42
CA PRO A 77 -14.58 3.62 35.47
C PRO A 77 -14.37 4.27 34.08
N ASN A 78 -14.32 3.47 33.02
CA ASN A 78 -14.08 3.87 31.64
C ASN A 78 -15.39 4.16 30.90
N ARG A 79 -15.32 4.76 29.72
CA ARG A 79 -16.51 5.00 28.87
C ARG A 79 -16.81 3.79 27.98
N PHE A 80 -15.76 3.18 27.45
CA PHE A 80 -15.88 2.10 26.47
C PHE A 80 -15.03 0.87 26.82
N VAL A 81 -15.48 -0.29 26.36
CA VAL A 81 -14.68 -1.53 26.34
C VAL A 81 -14.56 -1.98 24.90
N ILE A 82 -13.33 -2.19 24.44
CA ILE A 82 -13.04 -2.74 23.12
C ILE A 82 -12.66 -4.21 23.28
N HIS A 83 -13.50 -5.11 22.78
CA HIS A 83 -13.33 -6.55 22.89
C HIS A 83 -12.55 -7.10 21.71
N CYS A 84 -11.38 -7.67 21.97
CA CYS A 84 -10.54 -8.31 20.96
C CYS A 84 -10.42 -9.81 21.23
N LEU A 85 -10.63 -10.63 20.22
CA LEU A 85 -10.32 -12.06 20.29
C LEU A 85 -8.90 -12.30 19.77
N GLY A 86 -7.96 -12.51 20.68
CA GLY A 86 -6.61 -12.96 20.31
C GLY A 86 -6.57 -14.41 19.82
N PRO A 87 -5.55 -14.81 19.07
CA PRO A 87 -5.35 -16.20 18.65
C PRO A 87 -4.94 -17.10 19.82
N ILE A 88 -5.37 -18.36 19.78
CA ILE A 88 -4.83 -19.46 20.58
C ILE A 88 -3.52 -19.91 19.95
N PHE A 89 -2.41 -19.79 20.68
CA PHE A 89 -1.09 -20.11 20.18
C PHE A 89 -0.96 -21.58 19.79
N GLY A 90 -0.39 -21.84 18.62
CA GLY A 90 -0.26 -23.18 18.05
C GLY A 90 -1.53 -23.72 17.37
N GLN A 91 -2.70 -23.09 17.58
CA GLN A 91 -3.97 -23.51 16.98
C GLN A 91 -4.42 -22.55 15.87
N ASP A 92 -4.54 -21.26 16.17
CA ASP A 92 -5.02 -20.26 15.20
C ASP A 92 -3.86 -19.75 14.35
N LYS A 93 -3.92 -19.89 13.02
CA LYS A 93 -2.85 -19.47 12.11
C LYS A 93 -3.37 -18.47 11.06
N PRO A 94 -2.55 -17.47 10.68
CA PRO A 94 -1.24 -17.11 11.22
C PRO A 94 -1.35 -16.33 12.54
N GLU A 95 -0.84 -16.89 13.66
CA GLU A 95 -1.02 -16.35 15.01
C GLU A 95 -0.43 -14.94 15.20
N ALA A 96 0.74 -14.65 14.62
CA ALA A 96 1.34 -13.33 14.71
C ALA A 96 0.48 -12.25 14.04
N ASP A 97 -0.05 -12.52 12.85
CA ASP A 97 -0.90 -11.55 12.14
C ASP A 97 -2.25 -11.36 12.85
N LEU A 98 -2.84 -12.45 13.36
CA LEU A 98 -4.09 -12.38 14.10
C LEU A 98 -3.93 -11.57 15.39
N LEU A 99 -2.81 -11.76 16.11
CA LEU A 99 -2.50 -10.96 17.29
C LEU A 99 -2.24 -9.49 16.92
N ALA A 100 -1.48 -9.21 15.85
CA ALA A 100 -1.26 -7.85 15.35
C ALA A 100 -2.58 -7.14 14.98
N SER A 101 -3.49 -7.87 14.32
CA SER A 101 -4.82 -7.37 13.95
C SER A 101 -5.66 -6.96 15.17
N CYS A 102 -5.53 -7.64 16.32
CA CYS A 102 -6.23 -7.23 17.54
C CYS A 102 -5.80 -5.82 17.98
N TYR A 103 -4.51 -5.56 18.04
CA TYR A 103 -3.99 -4.24 18.43
C TYR A 103 -4.38 -3.17 17.40
N ARG A 104 -4.20 -3.47 16.10
CA ARG A 104 -4.54 -2.56 15.00
C ARG A 104 -6.03 -2.19 14.99
N HIS A 105 -6.90 -3.19 14.97
CA HIS A 105 -8.35 -2.94 14.90
C HIS A 105 -8.88 -2.25 16.16
N ALA A 106 -8.32 -2.54 17.34
CA ALA A 106 -8.70 -1.82 18.55
C ALA A 106 -8.33 -0.33 18.50
N LEU A 107 -7.10 0.00 18.06
CA LEU A 107 -6.66 1.37 17.89
C LEU A 107 -7.50 2.12 16.85
N GLN A 108 -7.74 1.50 15.68
CA GLN A 108 -8.57 2.08 14.62
C GLN A 108 -10.04 2.25 15.05
N LEU A 109 -10.57 1.33 15.85
CA LEU A 109 -11.92 1.45 16.38
C LEU A 109 -12.01 2.58 17.40
N ALA A 110 -11.03 2.72 18.29
CA ALA A 110 -10.95 3.85 19.19
C ALA A 110 -10.86 5.20 18.44
N ASP A 111 -10.03 5.26 17.40
CA ASP A 111 -9.85 6.48 16.60
C ASP A 111 -11.13 6.87 15.86
N ARG A 112 -11.81 5.92 15.22
CA ARG A 112 -13.12 6.16 14.56
C ARG A 112 -14.20 6.65 15.53
N HIS A 113 -14.14 6.19 16.78
CA HIS A 113 -15.05 6.63 17.84
C HIS A 113 -14.56 7.89 18.59
N HIS A 114 -13.50 8.54 18.11
CA HIS A 114 -12.94 9.78 18.67
C HIS A 114 -12.53 9.63 20.15
N ILE A 115 -11.99 8.46 20.51
CA ILE A 115 -11.54 8.15 21.87
C ILE A 115 -10.08 8.63 22.02
N GLY A 116 -9.80 9.47 23.01
CA GLY A 116 -8.48 10.08 23.19
C GLY A 116 -7.45 9.19 23.87
N SER A 117 -7.88 8.24 24.70
CA SER A 117 -7.00 7.34 25.45
C SER A 117 -7.50 5.90 25.56
N ILE A 118 -6.59 4.95 25.38
CA ILE A 118 -6.89 3.51 25.33
C ILE A 118 -5.85 2.69 26.11
N ALA A 119 -6.32 1.72 26.92
CA ALA A 119 -5.46 0.81 27.66
C ALA A 119 -5.57 -0.64 27.17
N PHE A 120 -4.43 -1.30 26.95
CA PHE A 120 -4.32 -2.69 26.50
C PHE A 120 -3.79 -3.61 27.60
N PRO A 121 -4.32 -4.84 27.75
CA PRO A 121 -3.62 -5.92 28.42
C PRO A 121 -2.58 -6.57 27.48
N ALA A 122 -1.76 -7.48 28.00
CA ALA A 122 -1.02 -8.43 27.15
C ALA A 122 -2.00 -9.47 26.58
N ILE A 123 -2.36 -9.33 25.30
CA ILE A 123 -3.35 -10.20 24.63
C ILE A 123 -2.70 -11.57 24.31
N SER A 124 -3.47 -12.65 24.51
CA SER A 124 -3.09 -14.04 24.27
C SER A 124 -1.98 -14.67 25.14
N THR A 125 -1.29 -13.92 26.00
CA THR A 125 -0.17 -14.45 26.80
C THR A 125 -0.58 -15.26 28.02
N GLY A 126 -1.85 -15.20 28.44
CA GLY A 126 -2.39 -15.99 29.54
C GLY A 126 -2.93 -17.34 29.06
N ILE A 127 -4.26 -17.51 29.14
CA ILE A 127 -4.96 -18.77 28.83
C ILE A 127 -4.68 -19.28 27.41
N PHE A 128 -4.45 -18.38 26.45
CA PHE A 128 -4.20 -18.73 25.04
C PHE A 128 -2.74 -19.10 24.76
N GLY A 129 -1.86 -19.06 25.76
CA GLY A 129 -0.54 -19.68 25.72
C GLY A 129 0.47 -19.06 24.76
N TYR A 130 0.24 -17.84 24.27
CA TYR A 130 1.19 -17.18 23.38
C TYR A 130 2.46 -16.82 24.17
N PRO A 131 3.67 -17.24 23.73
CA PRO A 131 4.90 -16.94 24.43
C PRO A 131 5.07 -15.43 24.64
N LEU A 132 5.36 -15.02 25.88
CA LEU A 132 5.37 -13.62 26.30
C LEU A 132 6.24 -12.74 25.39
N GLU A 133 7.51 -13.09 25.19
CA GLU A 133 8.44 -12.29 24.36
C GLU A 133 7.95 -12.16 22.91
N ALA A 134 7.46 -13.26 22.31
CA ALA A 134 6.97 -13.26 20.94
C ALA A 134 5.68 -12.42 20.80
N ALA A 135 4.76 -12.54 21.77
CA ALA A 135 3.53 -11.74 21.81
C ALA A 135 3.84 -10.26 22.02
N THR A 136 4.77 -9.93 22.91
CA THR A 136 5.23 -8.57 23.16
C THR A 136 5.84 -7.95 21.90
N HIS A 137 6.65 -8.70 21.16
CA HIS A 137 7.19 -8.23 19.87
C HIS A 137 6.08 -7.84 18.89
N VAL A 138 5.07 -8.72 18.73
CA VAL A 138 3.93 -8.44 17.86
C VAL A 138 3.12 -7.24 18.34
N ALA A 139 2.82 -7.19 19.65
CA ALA A 139 2.01 -6.13 20.25
C ALA A 139 2.67 -4.75 20.12
N VAL A 140 3.94 -4.64 20.49
CA VAL A 140 4.69 -3.38 20.42
C VAL A 140 4.86 -2.95 18.97
N THR A 141 5.24 -3.85 18.06
CA THR A 141 5.36 -3.52 16.63
C THR A 141 4.05 -2.99 16.08
N ALA A 142 2.92 -3.67 16.33
CA ALA A 142 1.61 -3.24 15.85
C ALA A 142 1.18 -1.87 16.42
N ILE A 143 1.45 -1.60 17.70
CA ILE A 143 1.16 -0.29 18.32
C ILE A 143 2.02 0.80 17.67
N LEU A 144 3.31 0.55 17.46
CA LEU A 144 4.25 1.50 16.89
C LEU A 144 3.96 1.81 15.42
N GLU A 145 3.56 0.81 14.64
CA GLU A 145 3.14 0.97 13.24
C GLU A 145 1.83 1.75 13.09
N GLU A 146 0.89 1.54 14.01
CA GLU A 146 -0.43 2.20 13.92
C GLU A 146 -0.43 3.60 14.54
N ALA A 147 0.38 3.88 15.57
CA ALA A 147 0.40 5.19 16.22
C ALA A 147 0.51 6.41 15.27
N PRO A 148 1.33 6.39 14.19
CA PRO A 148 1.40 7.47 13.20
C PRO A 148 0.11 7.73 12.42
N THR A 149 -0.80 6.76 12.32
CA THR A 149 -2.04 6.87 11.53
C THR A 149 -3.21 7.45 12.34
N LEU A 150 -3.08 7.54 13.67
CA LEU A 150 -4.16 7.90 14.59
C LEU A 150 -4.38 9.42 14.67
N SER A 151 -5.61 9.84 14.44
CA SER A 151 -5.99 11.25 14.48
C SER A 151 -6.41 11.71 15.87
N PHE A 152 -7.12 10.86 16.62
CA PHE A 152 -7.76 11.16 17.91
C PHE A 152 -7.08 10.48 19.09
N VAL A 153 -6.66 9.22 18.96
CA VAL A 153 -5.97 8.53 20.06
C VAL A 153 -4.62 9.20 20.30
N LYS A 154 -4.41 9.79 21.48
CA LYS A 154 -3.15 10.45 21.89
C LYS A 154 -2.46 9.77 23.06
N HIS A 155 -3.11 8.81 23.71
CA HIS A 155 -2.53 8.09 24.84
C HIS A 155 -2.86 6.60 24.78
N ILE A 156 -1.83 5.77 24.66
CA ILE A 156 -1.89 4.31 24.67
C ILE A 156 -1.15 3.82 25.92
N ARG A 157 -1.82 3.02 26.75
CA ARG A 157 -1.21 2.39 27.93
C ARG A 157 -1.24 0.88 27.78
N VAL A 158 -0.14 0.20 28.03
CA VAL A 158 -0.13 -1.25 28.25
C VAL A 158 -0.15 -1.51 29.75
N VAL A 159 -1.14 -2.27 30.23
CA VAL A 159 -1.35 -2.61 31.64
C VAL A 159 -0.98 -4.08 31.85
N LEU A 160 0.13 -4.30 32.55
CA LEU A 160 0.73 -5.60 32.78
C LEU A 160 0.44 -6.06 34.21
N PHE A 161 0.15 -7.35 34.40
CA PHE A 161 -0.24 -7.86 35.72
C PHE A 161 0.97 -8.05 36.66
N ASP A 162 2.06 -8.59 36.12
CA ASP A 162 3.29 -8.91 36.84
C ASP A 162 4.49 -8.08 36.35
N GLU A 163 5.56 -8.15 37.14
CA GLU A 163 6.79 -7.39 36.92
C GLU A 163 7.61 -7.90 35.74
N GLU A 164 7.52 -9.20 35.43
CA GLU A 164 8.26 -9.82 34.32
C GLU A 164 7.72 -9.32 32.99
N SER A 165 6.40 -9.37 32.80
CA SER A 165 5.69 -8.82 31.65
C SER A 165 5.99 -7.33 31.47
N LEU A 166 5.97 -6.54 32.55
CA LEU A 166 6.32 -5.13 32.49
C LEU A 166 7.75 -4.92 31.97
N ARG A 167 8.73 -5.68 32.49
CA ARG A 167 10.14 -5.57 32.06
C ARG A 167 10.31 -5.91 30.59
N VAL A 168 9.66 -6.96 30.09
CA VAL A 168 9.76 -7.36 28.67
C VAL A 168 9.19 -6.27 27.76
N TYR A 169 8.03 -5.71 28.09
CA TYR A 169 7.42 -4.60 27.33
C TYR A 169 8.27 -3.32 27.39
N GLU A 170 8.76 -2.94 28.58
CA GLU A 170 9.62 -1.77 28.71
C GLU A 170 10.95 -1.93 27.98
N ALA A 171 11.56 -3.12 28.03
CA ALA A 171 12.83 -3.38 27.35
C ALA A 171 12.67 -3.24 25.83
N LEU A 172 11.60 -3.78 25.26
CA LEU A 172 11.35 -3.70 23.83
C LEU A 172 10.99 -2.27 23.39
N LEU A 173 10.15 -1.56 24.14
CA LEU A 173 9.86 -0.14 23.86
C LEU A 173 11.13 0.73 24.00
N LYS A 174 11.98 0.48 24.99
CA LYS A 174 13.29 1.13 25.11
C LYS A 174 14.17 0.81 23.92
N GLN A 175 14.21 -0.43 23.44
CA GLN A 175 14.96 -0.81 22.24
C GLN A 175 14.48 -0.01 21.02
N HIS A 176 13.17 0.11 20.81
CA HIS A 176 12.62 0.93 19.73
C HIS A 176 12.86 2.44 19.91
N ALA A 177 12.94 2.93 21.15
CA ALA A 177 13.26 4.32 21.45
C ALA A 177 14.77 4.63 21.45
N SER A 178 15.63 3.62 21.53
CA SER A 178 17.11 3.71 21.57
C SER A 178 17.80 3.26 20.29
N LEU A 179 17.08 2.59 19.39
CA LEU A 179 17.38 2.68 17.97
C LEU A 179 17.46 4.17 17.64
N PRO A 180 18.54 4.66 16.99
CA PRO A 180 18.58 6.03 16.58
C PRO A 180 17.39 6.27 15.66
N GLN A 181 16.36 6.95 16.19
CA GLN A 181 15.71 7.97 15.38
C GLN A 181 16.88 8.78 14.83
N ALA A 182 17.14 8.67 13.53
CA ALA A 182 18.01 9.61 12.85
C ALA A 182 17.59 11.00 13.36
N ALA A 183 18.48 11.62 14.10
CA ALA A 183 18.20 12.81 14.86
C ALA A 183 17.96 13.95 13.87
N PHE A 184 16.72 14.07 13.41
CA PHE A 184 16.17 15.34 12.99
C PHE A 184 15.91 16.14 14.27
N ARG A 185 16.99 16.57 14.94
CA ARG A 185 16.94 17.71 15.83
C ARG A 185 17.14 18.93 14.93
N PRO A 186 16.14 19.81 14.75
CA PRO A 186 16.44 21.17 14.40
C PRO A 186 17.37 21.66 15.52
N SER A 187 18.59 22.05 15.18
CA SER A 187 19.42 22.79 16.11
C SER A 187 18.58 23.94 16.65
N SER A 188 18.49 24.05 17.97
CA SER A 188 18.06 25.25 18.69
C SER A 188 19.11 26.34 18.46
N GLY A 189 19.13 26.82 17.22
CA GLY A 189 19.76 28.03 16.77
C GLY A 189 18.70 28.62 15.86
N SER A 190 18.08 29.71 16.30
CA SER A 190 17.33 30.59 15.43
C SER A 190 18.26 31.12 14.34
N GLN A 191 18.52 30.31 13.31
CA GLN A 191 18.77 30.84 11.99
C GLN A 191 17.38 31.07 11.41
N VAL A 192 16.96 32.32 11.56
CA VAL A 192 16.05 32.99 10.63
C VAL A 192 16.37 32.42 9.25
N LEU A 193 15.45 31.66 8.66
CA LEU A 193 15.47 31.42 7.22
C LEU A 193 15.57 32.81 6.62
N ALA A 194 16.73 33.14 6.03
CA ALA A 194 16.92 34.43 5.39
C ALA A 194 15.73 34.63 4.45
N GLU A 195 14.95 35.68 4.71
CA GLU A 195 13.87 36.12 3.83
C GLU A 195 14.47 36.28 2.43
N GLY A 196 14.15 35.35 1.52
CA GLY A 196 14.68 35.34 0.17
C GLY A 196 15.00 33.96 -0.42
N ALA A 197 15.18 32.90 0.37
CA ALA A 197 15.42 31.56 -0.17
C ALA A 197 14.12 30.80 -0.40
N ARG A 198 13.51 30.97 -1.58
CA ARG A 198 12.58 29.95 -2.10
C ARG A 198 13.37 28.64 -2.20
N PRO A 199 12.90 27.51 -1.66
CA PRO A 199 13.54 26.23 -1.97
C PRO A 199 13.49 26.05 -3.49
N ALA A 200 14.63 26.15 -4.14
CA ALA A 200 14.79 25.84 -5.54
C ALA A 200 14.65 24.32 -5.69
N ALA A 201 13.42 23.84 -5.79
CA ALA A 201 13.14 22.44 -6.02
C ALA A 201 12.14 22.31 -7.17
N HIS A 202 12.55 22.77 -8.36
CA HIS A 202 12.18 22.01 -9.54
C HIS A 202 13.01 20.72 -9.47
N TYR A 203 12.42 19.66 -8.90
CA TYR A 203 12.91 18.31 -9.15
C TYR A 203 12.82 18.10 -10.66
N ASP A 204 13.97 18.16 -11.33
CA ASP A 204 14.05 17.87 -12.74
C ASP A 204 14.01 16.34 -12.89
N THR A 205 12.96 15.84 -13.53
CA THR A 205 12.82 14.44 -13.89
C THR A 205 13.90 13.95 -14.86
N ASN A 206 14.78 14.84 -15.36
CA ASN A 206 15.92 14.52 -16.24
C ASN A 206 17.19 14.07 -15.50
N GLY A 207 17.10 13.54 -14.28
CA GLY A 207 18.25 12.92 -13.59
C GLY A 207 19.18 13.88 -12.83
N ASN A 208 18.72 15.08 -12.46
CA ASN A 208 19.46 15.92 -11.51
C ASN A 208 19.35 15.32 -10.09
N GLY A 209 20.49 14.97 -9.48
CA GLY A 209 20.57 14.47 -8.10
C GLY A 209 20.32 12.97 -7.93
N LEU A 210 20.25 12.18 -9.01
CA LEU A 210 20.02 10.73 -8.93
C LEU A 210 21.07 10.00 -8.10
N ALA A 211 22.34 10.43 -8.12
CA ALA A 211 23.41 9.84 -7.31
C ALA A 211 23.22 10.04 -5.80
N LEU A 212 22.36 10.98 -5.39
CA LEU A 212 21.93 11.16 -4.00
C LEU A 212 20.66 10.35 -3.66
N PHE A 213 20.08 9.62 -4.62
CA PHE A 213 19.00 8.67 -4.34
C PHE A 213 19.58 7.38 -3.74
N THR A 214 20.04 7.52 -2.51
CA THR A 214 20.66 6.47 -1.70
C THR A 214 20.39 6.80 -0.24
N ASP A 215 20.43 5.80 0.62
CA ASP A 215 20.37 6.07 2.05
C ASP A 215 21.70 6.64 2.57
N LEU A 216 21.66 7.52 3.58
CA LEU A 216 22.86 8.14 4.13
C LEU A 216 23.88 7.09 4.64
N TYR A 217 23.38 5.97 5.17
CA TYR A 217 24.25 4.91 5.70
C TYR A 217 25.07 4.22 4.60
N GLU A 218 24.60 4.22 3.36
CA GLU A 218 25.37 3.71 2.22
C GLU A 218 26.64 4.53 2.05
N LEU A 219 26.51 5.86 2.01
CA LEU A 219 27.65 6.77 1.85
C LEU A 219 28.62 6.70 3.03
N THR A 220 28.14 6.52 4.26
CA THR A 220 29.03 6.38 5.42
C THR A 220 29.76 5.03 5.43
N MET A 221 29.11 3.94 5.01
CA MET A 221 29.78 2.64 4.82
C MET A 221 30.79 2.68 3.68
N LEU A 222 30.47 3.32 2.56
CA LEU A 222 31.39 3.52 1.44
C LEU A 222 32.70 4.19 1.89
N GLN A 223 32.61 5.29 2.64
CA GLN A 223 33.79 5.95 3.17
C GLN A 223 34.57 5.02 4.12
N ALA A 224 33.88 4.27 5.00
CA ALA A 224 34.53 3.31 5.89
C ALA A 224 35.27 2.21 5.11
N TYR A 225 34.66 1.65 4.05
CA TYR A 225 35.33 0.68 3.19
C TYR A 225 36.59 1.27 2.54
N MET A 226 36.54 2.53 2.10
CA MET A 226 37.71 3.19 1.50
C MET A 226 38.85 3.43 2.49
N GLU A 227 38.54 3.85 3.72
CA GLU A 227 39.57 4.10 4.74
C GLU A 227 40.17 2.79 5.28
N GLU A 228 39.38 1.73 5.37
CA GLU A 228 39.86 0.38 5.76
C GLU A 228 40.49 -0.40 4.59
N GLY A 229 40.53 0.17 3.38
CA GLY A 229 41.11 -0.49 2.20
C GLY A 229 40.29 -1.67 1.65
N MET A 230 39.01 -1.76 1.99
CA MET A 230 38.06 -2.78 1.55
C MET A 230 37.48 -2.47 0.16
N THR A 231 38.34 -2.39 -0.86
CA THR A 231 37.95 -2.02 -2.24
C THR A 231 37.96 -3.19 -3.22
N GLY A 232 38.08 -4.43 -2.71
CA GLY A 232 38.05 -5.64 -3.53
C GLY A 232 36.70 -5.89 -4.19
N GLN A 233 36.66 -6.88 -5.09
CA GLN A 233 35.44 -7.30 -5.77
C GLN A 233 34.46 -7.97 -4.79
N ALA A 234 33.18 -7.64 -4.91
CA ALA A 234 32.08 -8.20 -4.13
C ALA A 234 30.95 -8.66 -5.05
N VAL A 235 30.13 -9.59 -4.55
CA VAL A 235 28.92 -10.08 -5.21
C VAL A 235 27.71 -9.77 -4.34
N PHE A 236 26.75 -9.02 -4.89
CA PHE A 236 25.49 -8.71 -4.23
C PHE A 236 24.36 -9.37 -5.01
N THR A 237 23.52 -10.14 -4.32
CA THR A 237 22.41 -10.88 -4.94
C THR A 237 21.08 -10.31 -4.45
N LEU A 238 20.26 -9.82 -5.38
CA LEU A 238 18.88 -9.40 -5.14
C LEU A 238 17.93 -10.57 -5.33
N PHE A 239 17.21 -10.94 -4.27
CA PHE A 239 16.20 -11.99 -4.29
C PHE A 239 15.06 -11.68 -3.31
N VAL A 240 13.92 -12.33 -3.51
CA VAL A 240 12.76 -12.18 -2.63
C VAL A 240 12.74 -13.32 -1.62
N ARG A 241 12.67 -13.01 -0.32
CA ARG A 241 12.69 -14.05 0.75
C ARG A 241 11.35 -14.77 0.91
N ARG A 242 10.26 -14.03 0.78
CA ARG A 242 8.88 -14.52 0.96
C ARG A 242 7.99 -13.89 -0.09
N LEU A 243 7.19 -14.71 -0.74
CA LEU A 243 6.18 -14.23 -1.67
C LEU A 243 4.96 -13.69 -0.90
N PRO A 244 4.24 -12.70 -1.44
CA PRO A 244 2.98 -12.26 -0.88
C PRO A 244 1.97 -13.41 -0.81
N LYS A 245 1.11 -13.45 0.22
CA LYS A 245 0.23 -14.61 0.50
C LYS A 245 -0.64 -15.05 -0.68
N ARG A 246 -1.00 -14.12 -1.57
CA ARG A 246 -1.85 -14.36 -2.74
C ARG A 246 -1.07 -14.52 -4.04
N ARG A 247 0.27 -14.63 -3.97
CA ARG A 247 1.16 -14.72 -5.14
C ARG A 247 2.05 -15.95 -5.03
N ASN A 248 1.89 -16.87 -5.97
CA ASN A 248 2.73 -18.08 -6.05
C ASN A 248 4.02 -17.84 -6.83
N VAL A 249 4.11 -16.73 -7.56
CA VAL A 249 5.24 -16.35 -8.40
C VAL A 249 5.27 -14.83 -8.56
N LEU A 250 6.43 -14.28 -8.88
CA LEU A 250 6.60 -12.90 -9.32
C LEU A 250 7.09 -12.86 -10.77
N ILE A 251 6.86 -11.76 -11.47
CA ILE A 251 7.33 -11.54 -12.84
C ILE A 251 8.49 -10.56 -12.79
N ALA A 252 9.70 -11.03 -13.14
CA ALA A 252 10.90 -10.20 -13.15
C ALA A 252 10.72 -8.99 -14.08
N CYS A 253 10.96 -7.78 -13.57
CA CYS A 253 10.83 -6.54 -14.35
C CYS A 253 11.64 -5.41 -13.72
N GLY A 254 12.21 -4.54 -14.56
CA GLY A 254 12.93 -3.32 -14.19
C GLY A 254 14.44 -3.34 -14.44
N VAL A 255 14.97 -4.43 -14.99
CA VAL A 255 16.39 -4.58 -15.36
C VAL A 255 16.80 -3.52 -16.37
N ASP A 256 15.99 -3.30 -17.41
CA ASP A 256 16.22 -2.30 -18.45
C ASP A 256 16.40 -0.89 -17.87
N THR A 257 15.49 -0.51 -16.96
CA THR A 257 15.57 0.75 -16.21
C THR A 257 16.83 0.84 -15.36
N VAL A 258 17.21 -0.24 -14.68
CA VAL A 258 18.42 -0.27 -13.85
C VAL A 258 19.66 -0.03 -14.71
N LEU A 259 19.77 -0.71 -15.86
CA LEU A 259 20.92 -0.56 -16.74
C LEU A 259 21.08 0.89 -17.23
N ASP A 260 20.01 1.51 -17.73
CA ASP A 260 20.01 2.92 -18.16
C ASP A 260 20.49 3.87 -17.05
N LEU A 261 20.04 3.62 -15.82
CA LEU A 261 20.42 4.45 -14.67
C LEU A 261 21.88 4.24 -14.28
N LEU A 262 22.38 3.00 -14.27
CA LEU A 262 23.78 2.70 -13.94
C LEU A 262 24.75 3.31 -14.97
N GLU A 263 24.39 3.27 -16.25
CA GLU A 263 25.18 3.89 -17.32
C GLU A 263 25.33 5.41 -17.14
N THR A 264 24.34 6.06 -16.53
CA THR A 264 24.25 7.53 -16.41
C THR A 264 24.45 8.06 -14.98
N LEU A 265 24.61 7.18 -13.98
CA LEU A 265 24.71 7.55 -12.56
C LEU A 265 26.00 8.29 -12.24
N ARG A 266 25.95 9.58 -11.88
CA ARG A 266 27.13 10.41 -11.60
C ARG A 266 26.85 11.41 -10.48
N PHE A 267 27.82 11.68 -9.62
CA PHE A 267 27.77 12.81 -8.69
C PHE A 267 28.11 14.10 -9.42
N ARG A 268 27.23 15.10 -9.29
CA ARG A 268 27.44 16.44 -9.84
C ARG A 268 28.12 17.33 -8.80
N GLU A 269 28.69 18.44 -9.26
CA GLU A 269 29.35 19.39 -8.36
C GLU A 269 28.42 19.93 -7.26
N ASP A 270 27.13 20.12 -7.55
CA ASP A 270 26.18 20.56 -6.53
C ASP A 270 25.82 19.45 -5.53
N ASP A 271 25.83 18.18 -5.94
CA ASP A 271 25.67 17.03 -5.04
C ASP A 271 26.86 16.96 -4.07
N LEU A 272 28.08 17.12 -4.59
CA LEU A 272 29.31 17.11 -3.79
C LEU A 272 29.38 18.29 -2.82
N LYS A 273 28.93 19.49 -3.23
CA LYS A 273 28.82 20.64 -2.33
C LYS A 273 27.83 20.36 -1.20
N TYR A 274 26.69 19.74 -1.50
CA TYR A 274 25.73 19.34 -0.49
C TYR A 274 26.35 18.33 0.49
N LEU A 275 26.98 17.26 0.00
CA LEU A 275 27.64 16.26 0.85
C LEU A 275 28.75 16.88 1.71
N LYS A 276 29.54 17.81 1.15
CA LYS A 276 30.55 18.57 1.91
C LYS A 276 29.93 19.41 3.03
N SER A 277 28.77 20.03 2.78
CA SER A 277 28.06 20.85 3.77
C SER A 277 27.58 20.06 4.99
N LEU A 278 27.42 18.73 4.87
CA LEU A 278 27.04 17.86 5.98
C LEU A 278 28.17 17.68 7.01
N ALA A 279 29.42 18.02 6.65
CA ALA A 279 30.60 17.85 7.50
C ALA A 279 30.83 16.41 8.01
N LEU A 280 30.32 15.41 7.27
CA LEU A 280 30.48 13.97 7.57
C LEU A 280 31.59 13.30 6.73
N PHE A 281 31.93 13.89 5.60
CA PHE A 281 32.69 13.24 4.54
C PHE A 281 34.05 13.90 4.32
N SER A 282 35.09 13.09 4.13
CA SER A 282 36.46 13.54 3.88
C SER A 282 36.62 14.08 2.46
N ASP A 283 37.53 15.03 2.26
CA ASP A 283 37.82 15.56 0.91
C ASP A 283 38.30 14.45 -0.05
N ARG A 284 38.97 13.41 0.48
CA ARG A 284 39.39 12.23 -0.29
C ARG A 284 38.18 11.43 -0.79
N PHE A 285 37.20 11.17 0.09
CA PHE A 285 35.99 10.46 -0.28
C PHE A 285 35.15 11.26 -1.29
N LEU A 286 34.99 12.57 -1.07
CA LEU A 286 34.28 13.44 -2.01
C LEU A 286 34.97 13.51 -3.39
N ALA A 287 36.31 13.45 -3.44
CA ALA A 287 37.04 13.35 -4.69
C ALA A 287 36.77 12.02 -5.41
N TRP A 288 36.70 10.91 -4.68
CA TRP A 288 36.32 9.61 -5.25
C TRP A 288 34.90 9.63 -5.82
N LEU A 289 33.93 10.21 -5.11
CA LEU A 289 32.55 10.35 -5.60
C LEU A 289 32.47 11.20 -6.89
N ARG A 290 33.29 12.25 -7.02
CA ARG A 290 33.35 13.07 -8.25
C ARG A 290 33.69 12.23 -9.47
N ASP A 291 34.67 11.35 -9.33
CA ASP A 291 35.21 10.55 -10.42
C ASP A 291 34.46 9.22 -10.59
N PHE A 292 33.55 8.88 -9.67
CA PHE A 292 32.78 7.64 -9.69
C PHE A 292 32.07 7.41 -11.03
N ARG A 293 32.31 6.22 -11.59
CA ARG A 293 31.60 5.63 -12.73
C ARG A 293 31.35 4.18 -12.34
N PHE A 294 30.13 3.69 -12.52
CA PHE A 294 29.87 2.27 -12.27
C PHE A 294 30.64 1.43 -13.28
N THR A 295 31.42 0.45 -12.80
CA THR A 295 32.28 -0.41 -13.62
C THR A 295 31.97 -1.90 -13.48
N GLY A 296 30.98 -2.25 -12.65
CA GLY A 296 30.62 -3.64 -12.37
C GLY A 296 29.83 -4.33 -13.49
N ASP A 297 29.72 -5.64 -13.34
CA ASP A 297 28.89 -6.50 -14.17
C ASP A 297 27.52 -6.73 -13.51
N VAL A 298 26.46 -6.78 -14.31
CA VAL A 298 25.09 -7.08 -13.87
C VAL A 298 24.60 -8.35 -14.56
N TYR A 299 24.22 -9.34 -13.78
CA TYR A 299 23.60 -10.59 -14.26
C TYR A 299 22.15 -10.59 -13.82
N ALA A 300 21.20 -10.78 -14.73
CA ALA A 300 19.79 -10.74 -14.37
C ALA A 300 18.96 -11.76 -15.16
N VAL A 301 17.86 -12.19 -14.54
CA VAL A 301 16.83 -12.97 -15.21
C VAL A 301 16.16 -12.08 -16.28
N PRO A 302 15.85 -12.60 -17.49
CA PRO A 302 15.14 -11.82 -18.50
C PRO A 302 13.81 -11.27 -18.00
N GLU A 303 13.47 -10.03 -18.36
CA GLU A 303 12.18 -9.44 -17.98
C GLU A 303 11.00 -10.24 -18.54
N GLY A 304 9.92 -10.36 -17.75
CA GLY A 304 8.77 -11.19 -18.05
C GLY A 304 8.90 -12.64 -17.56
N THR A 305 10.08 -13.05 -17.07
CA THR A 305 10.29 -14.40 -16.54
C THR A 305 9.64 -14.56 -15.15
N PRO A 306 8.92 -15.66 -14.89
CA PRO A 306 8.45 -16.00 -13.55
C PRO A 306 9.63 -16.35 -12.62
N VAL A 307 9.68 -15.74 -11.42
CA VAL A 307 10.71 -15.94 -10.39
C VAL A 307 10.08 -16.28 -9.04
N PHE A 308 10.79 -17.09 -8.24
CA PHE A 308 10.31 -17.59 -6.95
C PHE A 308 11.13 -17.05 -5.78
N SER A 309 10.66 -17.34 -4.56
CA SER A 309 11.39 -16.92 -3.35
C SER A 309 12.71 -17.66 -3.20
N ASN A 310 13.74 -16.96 -2.74
CA ASN A 310 15.10 -17.46 -2.47
C ASN A 310 15.87 -17.86 -3.73
N GLU A 311 15.51 -17.29 -4.88
CA GLU A 311 16.22 -17.41 -6.15
C GLU A 311 16.75 -16.03 -6.60
N PRO A 312 17.96 -15.93 -7.15
CA PRO A 312 18.49 -14.67 -7.68
C PRO A 312 17.60 -14.09 -8.79
N LEU A 313 17.19 -12.83 -8.65
CA LEU A 313 16.58 -12.05 -9.72
C LEU A 313 17.65 -11.26 -10.49
N LEU A 314 18.57 -10.66 -9.74
CA LEU A 314 19.66 -9.85 -10.25
C LEU A 314 20.88 -10.00 -9.34
N GLU A 315 22.07 -10.08 -9.93
CA GLU A 315 23.36 -10.09 -9.24
C GLU A 315 24.26 -8.99 -9.77
N VAL A 316 24.94 -8.31 -8.86
CA VAL A 316 25.93 -7.28 -9.14
C VAL A 316 27.30 -7.79 -8.73
N VAL A 317 28.25 -7.75 -9.65
CA VAL A 317 29.65 -8.06 -9.39
C VAL A 317 30.49 -6.80 -9.65
N ALA A 318 30.92 -6.13 -8.58
CA ALA A 318 31.63 -4.85 -8.67
C ALA A 318 32.61 -4.66 -7.51
N PRO A 319 33.52 -3.67 -7.56
CA PRO A 319 34.24 -3.23 -6.36
C PRO A 319 33.27 -2.92 -5.21
N MET A 320 33.60 -3.34 -3.99
CA MET A 320 32.70 -3.26 -2.82
C MET A 320 32.03 -1.89 -2.63
N PRO A 321 32.73 -0.74 -2.74
CA PRO A 321 32.07 0.58 -2.63
C PRO A 321 31.07 0.86 -3.76
N GLU A 322 31.30 0.35 -4.97
CA GLU A 322 30.38 0.55 -6.11
C GLU A 322 29.14 -0.33 -5.98
N ALA A 323 29.31 -1.60 -5.60
CA ALA A 323 28.20 -2.53 -5.39
C ALA A 323 27.25 -2.03 -4.28
N GLN A 324 27.82 -1.53 -3.19
CA GLN A 324 27.07 -0.99 -2.06
C GLN A 324 26.30 0.29 -2.45
N LEU A 325 26.92 1.21 -3.19
CA LEU A 325 26.32 2.50 -3.55
C LEU A 325 25.00 2.37 -4.30
N ILE A 326 24.87 1.35 -5.14
CA ILE A 326 23.72 1.21 -6.03
C ILE A 326 22.58 0.40 -5.41
N GLU A 327 22.75 -0.15 -4.20
CA GLU A 327 21.80 -1.05 -3.54
C GLU A 327 20.40 -0.43 -3.45
N THR A 328 20.27 0.74 -2.82
CA THR A 328 18.99 1.44 -2.67
C THR A 328 18.31 1.69 -4.01
N LEU A 329 19.07 2.14 -5.01
CA LEU A 329 18.56 2.46 -6.34
C LEU A 329 18.05 1.20 -7.06
N VAL A 330 18.87 0.16 -7.13
CA VAL A 330 18.52 -1.12 -7.79
C VAL A 330 17.29 -1.74 -7.12
N MET A 331 17.26 -1.78 -5.79
CA MET A 331 16.12 -2.31 -5.04
C MET A 331 14.84 -1.53 -5.37
N ASN A 332 14.89 -0.20 -5.34
CA ASN A 332 13.73 0.63 -5.64
C ASN A 332 13.16 0.38 -7.05
N GLN A 333 14.05 0.30 -8.04
CA GLN A 333 13.66 0.20 -9.45
C GLN A 333 13.16 -1.19 -9.84
N ILE A 334 13.77 -2.25 -9.32
CA ILE A 334 13.33 -3.62 -9.56
C ILE A 334 12.05 -3.93 -8.79
N HIS A 335 11.98 -3.50 -7.52
CA HIS A 335 10.87 -3.85 -6.64
C HIS A 335 9.52 -3.40 -7.20
N VAL A 336 9.38 -2.11 -7.51
CA VAL A 336 8.10 -1.55 -7.96
C VAL A 336 7.64 -2.19 -9.27
N GLN A 337 8.55 -2.38 -10.22
CA GLN A 337 8.23 -2.93 -11.54
C GLN A 337 7.88 -4.42 -11.45
N THR A 338 8.63 -5.21 -10.67
CA THR A 338 8.34 -6.63 -10.43
C THR A 338 6.99 -6.81 -9.75
N VAL A 339 6.68 -6.01 -8.72
CA VAL A 339 5.39 -6.04 -8.02
C VAL A 339 4.23 -5.75 -8.98
N GLN A 340 4.40 -4.74 -9.84
CA GLN A 340 3.36 -4.29 -10.76
C GLN A 340 3.16 -5.23 -11.96
N ALA A 341 4.23 -5.74 -12.56
CA ALA A 341 4.15 -6.76 -13.61
C ALA A 341 3.44 -8.02 -13.09
N SER A 342 3.78 -8.45 -11.86
CA SER A 342 3.12 -9.58 -11.21
C SER A 342 1.63 -9.34 -10.97
N LYS A 343 1.25 -8.11 -10.60
CA LYS A 343 -0.16 -7.76 -10.41
C LYS A 343 -0.92 -7.75 -11.73
N ALA A 344 -0.35 -7.15 -12.77
CA ALA A 344 -0.92 -7.14 -14.10
C ALA A 344 -1.17 -8.55 -14.63
N GLN A 345 -0.19 -9.46 -14.48
CA GLN A 345 -0.33 -10.85 -14.91
C GLN A 345 -1.56 -11.53 -14.27
N ARG A 346 -1.81 -11.29 -12.97
CA ARG A 346 -2.99 -11.85 -12.28
C ARG A 346 -4.29 -11.29 -12.83
N VAL A 347 -4.35 -9.98 -13.06
CA VAL A 347 -5.53 -9.30 -13.63
C VAL A 347 -5.80 -9.78 -15.06
N VAL A 348 -4.77 -9.90 -15.89
CA VAL A 348 -4.87 -10.39 -17.28
C VAL A 348 -5.30 -11.85 -17.32
N THR A 349 -4.77 -12.68 -16.41
CA THR A 349 -5.20 -14.08 -16.27
C THR A 349 -6.68 -14.16 -15.91
N ALA A 350 -7.13 -13.38 -14.92
CA ALA A 350 -8.54 -13.31 -14.54
C ALA A 350 -9.44 -12.80 -15.68
N ALA A 351 -8.94 -11.90 -16.52
CA ALA A 351 -9.65 -11.40 -17.69
C ALA A 351 -9.82 -12.44 -18.81
N ASN A 352 -9.19 -13.62 -18.72
CA ASN A 352 -9.45 -14.78 -19.57
C ASN A 352 -9.53 -14.44 -21.08
N GLY A 353 -8.50 -13.76 -21.59
CA GLY A 353 -8.38 -13.37 -23.00
C GLY A 353 -9.08 -12.06 -23.40
N ARG A 354 -9.84 -11.42 -22.50
CA ARG A 354 -10.39 -10.08 -22.75
C ARG A 354 -9.31 -9.01 -22.55
N PRO A 355 -9.25 -7.95 -23.38
CA PRO A 355 -8.30 -6.86 -23.21
C PRO A 355 -8.47 -6.16 -21.85
N VAL A 356 -7.32 -5.84 -21.25
CA VAL A 356 -7.22 -5.03 -20.03
C VAL A 356 -6.52 -3.71 -20.36
N VAL A 357 -7.04 -2.61 -19.83
CA VAL A 357 -6.49 -1.27 -20.02
C VAL A 357 -6.09 -0.66 -18.67
N ASP A 358 -4.89 -0.10 -18.61
CA ASP A 358 -4.38 0.62 -17.44
C ASP A 358 -4.99 2.04 -17.33
N PHE A 359 -5.79 2.25 -16.29
CA PHE A 359 -6.38 3.54 -15.88
C PHE A 359 -5.86 4.03 -14.51
N GLY A 360 -4.68 3.57 -14.10
CA GLY A 360 -4.15 3.70 -12.74
C GLY A 360 -3.35 4.96 -12.44
N ALA A 361 -2.79 5.64 -13.44
CA ALA A 361 -1.83 6.73 -13.27
C ALA A 361 -2.21 7.79 -12.22
N ARG A 362 -3.49 8.18 -12.18
CA ARG A 362 -4.03 9.19 -11.25
C ARG A 362 -4.04 8.82 -9.76
N ARG A 363 -3.76 7.56 -9.41
CA ARG A 363 -3.69 7.09 -8.00
C ARG A 363 -2.38 6.39 -7.67
N MET A 364 -1.43 6.37 -8.59
CA MET A 364 -0.11 5.78 -8.35
C MET A 364 0.77 6.72 -7.54
N HIS A 365 1.74 6.14 -6.84
CA HIS A 365 2.62 6.86 -5.91
C HIS A 365 3.70 7.67 -6.65
N GLY A 366 3.28 8.78 -7.27
CA GLY A 366 4.16 9.69 -8.01
C GLY A 366 4.26 9.36 -9.51
N ILE A 367 4.82 10.31 -10.25
CA ILE A 367 4.93 10.26 -11.72
C ILE A 367 5.83 9.11 -12.17
N ASP A 368 6.96 8.92 -11.48
CA ASP A 368 7.95 7.90 -11.80
C ASP A 368 7.35 6.49 -11.73
N ALA A 369 6.71 6.17 -10.61
CA ALA A 369 5.97 4.92 -10.43
C ALA A 369 4.89 4.77 -11.51
N ALA A 370 4.16 5.83 -11.87
CA ALA A 370 3.10 5.77 -12.87
C ALA A 370 3.58 5.51 -14.31
N LEU A 371 4.81 5.92 -14.64
CA LEU A 371 5.41 5.62 -15.93
C LEU A 371 5.92 4.19 -15.98
N LYS A 372 6.71 3.79 -14.98
CA LYS A 372 7.29 2.44 -14.88
C LYS A 372 6.21 1.37 -14.76
N ALA A 373 5.12 1.70 -14.06
CA ALA A 373 3.89 0.92 -14.00
C ALA A 373 3.36 0.52 -15.38
N ALA A 374 3.11 1.51 -16.25
CA ALA A 374 2.51 1.27 -17.56
C ALA A 374 3.37 0.33 -18.42
N ARG A 375 4.71 0.45 -18.34
CA ARG A 375 5.66 -0.48 -18.97
C ARG A 375 5.57 -1.88 -18.35
N ALA A 376 5.63 -1.98 -17.02
CA ALA A 376 5.55 -3.25 -16.30
C ALA A 376 4.22 -3.98 -16.54
N PHE A 377 3.12 -3.24 -16.64
CA PHE A 377 1.80 -3.78 -16.95
C PHE A 377 1.73 -4.34 -18.37
N TRP A 378 2.31 -3.63 -19.34
CA TRP A 378 2.42 -4.10 -20.71
C TRP A 378 3.19 -5.43 -20.77
N ILE A 379 4.33 -5.53 -20.08
CA ILE A 379 5.09 -6.78 -19.95
C ILE A 379 4.24 -7.87 -19.27
N GLY A 380 3.46 -7.51 -18.26
CA GLY A 380 2.51 -8.40 -17.59
C GLY A 380 1.28 -8.82 -18.42
N GLY A 381 1.11 -8.28 -19.64
CA GLY A 381 0.06 -8.64 -20.59
C GLY A 381 -1.12 -7.68 -20.69
N VAL A 382 -1.08 -6.52 -20.03
CA VAL A 382 -2.09 -5.45 -20.19
C VAL A 382 -2.02 -4.90 -21.61
N SER A 383 -3.16 -4.67 -22.25
CA SER A 383 -3.25 -4.40 -23.70
C SER A 383 -3.04 -2.93 -24.08
N SER A 384 -3.17 -1.99 -23.15
CA SER A 384 -2.93 -0.56 -23.39
C SER A 384 -2.92 0.24 -22.09
N THR A 385 -2.48 1.49 -22.15
CA THR A 385 -2.49 2.44 -21.03
C THR A 385 -3.21 3.75 -21.39
N SER A 386 -3.81 4.40 -20.40
CA SER A 386 -4.25 5.80 -20.52
C SER A 386 -3.13 6.82 -20.32
N ASN A 387 -1.94 6.37 -19.88
CA ASN A 387 -0.80 7.24 -19.64
C ASN A 387 -0.11 7.61 -20.97
N VAL A 388 -0.46 8.78 -21.50
CA VAL A 388 0.07 9.29 -22.78
C VAL A 388 1.59 9.42 -22.78
N LEU A 389 2.18 9.82 -21.64
CA LEU A 389 3.63 9.95 -21.53
C LEU A 389 4.33 8.58 -21.57
N ALA A 390 3.74 7.57 -20.92
CA ALA A 390 4.24 6.20 -21.03
C ALA A 390 4.15 5.67 -22.46
N GLY A 391 3.04 5.93 -23.17
CA GLY A 391 2.92 5.57 -24.59
C GLY A 391 3.98 6.23 -25.47
N LYS A 392 4.33 7.50 -25.20
CA LYS A 392 5.39 8.22 -25.91
C LYS A 392 6.79 7.63 -25.65
N ILE A 393 7.11 7.34 -24.39
CA ILE A 393 8.47 6.94 -23.98
C ILE A 393 8.72 5.45 -24.27
N TYR A 394 7.74 4.59 -23.98
CA TYR A 394 7.90 3.13 -24.05
C TYR A 394 7.22 2.48 -25.25
N GLY A 395 6.48 3.23 -26.07
CA GLY A 395 5.76 2.70 -27.23
C GLY A 395 4.56 1.81 -26.86
N VAL A 396 4.09 1.85 -25.61
CA VAL A 396 2.91 1.11 -25.17
C VAL A 396 1.67 1.68 -25.88
N PRO A 397 0.76 0.84 -26.42
CA PRO A 397 -0.48 1.31 -27.01
C PRO A 397 -1.28 2.19 -26.05
N VAL A 398 -1.76 3.33 -26.53
CA VAL A 398 -2.55 4.26 -25.73
C VAL A 398 -4.03 4.05 -26.01
N ALA A 399 -4.84 3.94 -24.96
CA ALA A 399 -6.29 3.87 -25.04
C ALA A 399 -6.94 4.85 -24.06
N GLY A 400 -8.07 5.40 -24.48
CA GLY A 400 -8.82 6.37 -23.69
C GLY A 400 -10.27 6.45 -24.14
N THR A 401 -11.10 6.94 -23.24
CA THR A 401 -12.54 7.17 -23.48
C THR A 401 -12.88 8.61 -23.13
N MET A 402 -14.17 8.91 -23.03
CA MET A 402 -14.66 10.11 -22.35
C MET A 402 -14.75 9.95 -20.81
N ALA A 403 -14.82 11.07 -20.10
CA ALA A 403 -15.03 11.12 -18.64
C ALA A 403 -16.37 11.79 -18.28
N HIS A 404 -16.86 11.56 -17.06
CA HIS A 404 -18.11 12.16 -16.57
C HIS A 404 -18.13 13.69 -16.69
N SER A 405 -17.00 14.35 -16.48
CA SER A 405 -16.89 15.81 -16.59
C SER A 405 -17.25 16.33 -17.98
N PHE A 406 -16.94 15.59 -19.05
CA PHE A 406 -17.34 15.97 -20.40
C PHE A 406 -18.86 15.90 -20.57
N ILE A 407 -19.51 14.88 -20.01
CA ILE A 407 -20.97 14.71 -20.06
C ILE A 407 -21.66 15.83 -19.27
N GLN A 408 -21.17 16.09 -18.06
CA GLN A 408 -21.70 17.13 -17.16
C GLN A 408 -21.49 18.55 -17.68
N ALA A 409 -20.53 18.77 -18.58
CA ALA A 409 -20.32 20.05 -19.24
C ALA A 409 -21.32 20.35 -20.37
N HIS A 410 -22.15 19.39 -20.77
CA HIS A 410 -23.18 19.57 -21.79
C HIS A 410 -24.56 19.74 -21.15
N GLU A 411 -25.48 20.38 -21.87
CA GLU A 411 -26.87 20.58 -21.43
C GLU A 411 -27.59 19.26 -21.12
N ASN A 412 -27.25 18.19 -21.85
CA ASN A 412 -27.77 16.85 -21.61
C ASN A 412 -26.81 15.78 -22.16
N GLU A 413 -26.98 14.56 -21.65
CA GLU A 413 -26.12 13.41 -21.97
C GLU A 413 -26.14 13.02 -23.46
N MET A 414 -27.29 13.13 -24.13
CA MET A 414 -27.40 12.84 -25.57
C MET A 414 -26.58 13.84 -26.41
N ALA A 415 -26.57 15.12 -26.03
CA ALA A 415 -25.74 16.13 -26.70
C ALA A 415 -24.25 15.80 -26.58
N ALA A 416 -23.80 15.37 -25.39
CA ALA A 416 -22.43 14.93 -25.17
C ALA A 416 -22.07 13.71 -26.03
N PHE A 417 -22.91 12.67 -26.07
CA PHE A 417 -22.66 11.48 -26.87
C PHE A 417 -22.55 11.79 -28.36
N ARG A 418 -23.47 12.60 -28.90
CA ARG A 418 -23.43 13.03 -30.30
C ARG A 418 -22.18 13.85 -30.62
N ALA A 419 -21.80 14.76 -29.73
CA ALA A 419 -20.60 15.58 -29.91
C ALA A 419 -19.33 14.73 -29.93
N PHE A 420 -19.20 13.80 -28.97
CA PHE A 420 -18.02 12.94 -28.85
C PHE A 420 -17.91 11.96 -30.02
N ALA A 421 -18.98 11.23 -30.34
CA ALA A 421 -18.99 10.24 -31.43
C ALA A 421 -18.76 10.86 -32.82
N ARG A 422 -19.12 12.14 -33.01
CA ARG A 422 -18.84 12.88 -34.25
C ARG A 422 -17.35 13.22 -34.41
N LEU A 423 -16.66 13.57 -33.32
CA LEU A 423 -15.25 13.96 -33.34
C LEU A 423 -14.31 12.76 -33.29
N PHE A 424 -14.71 11.72 -32.56
CA PHE A 424 -13.98 10.47 -32.40
C PHE A 424 -14.89 9.31 -32.79
N PRO A 425 -15.00 8.99 -34.09
CA PRO A 425 -15.58 7.74 -34.54
C PRO A 425 -14.86 6.56 -33.88
N GLU A 426 -15.53 5.43 -33.70
CA GLU A 426 -14.93 4.26 -33.03
C GLU A 426 -14.58 4.42 -31.55
N THR A 427 -15.21 5.40 -30.88
CA THR A 427 -15.03 5.64 -29.45
C THR A 427 -15.79 4.66 -28.54
N VAL A 428 -15.52 4.76 -27.25
CA VAL A 428 -16.28 4.15 -26.15
C VAL A 428 -17.06 5.24 -25.40
N LEU A 429 -18.37 5.08 -25.29
CA LEU A 429 -19.25 6.05 -24.61
C LEU A 429 -19.53 5.65 -23.15
N LEU A 430 -19.36 6.59 -22.23
CA LEU A 430 -19.63 6.39 -20.80
C LEU A 430 -21.13 6.57 -20.50
N VAL A 431 -21.82 5.50 -20.07
CA VAL A 431 -23.29 5.50 -20.02
C VAL A 431 -23.89 5.63 -18.62
N ASP A 432 -23.08 5.72 -17.57
CA ASP A 432 -23.52 5.69 -16.18
C ASP A 432 -23.34 7.02 -15.44
N THR A 433 -23.37 8.16 -16.15
CA THR A 433 -23.26 9.48 -15.49
C THR A 433 -24.51 9.81 -14.66
N TYR A 434 -25.68 9.37 -15.10
CA TYR A 434 -26.95 9.59 -14.40
C TYR A 434 -27.70 8.28 -14.12
N ASP A 435 -28.00 7.52 -15.18
CA ASP A 435 -28.63 6.20 -15.10
C ASP A 435 -28.10 5.33 -16.23
N THR A 436 -27.48 4.21 -15.88
CA THR A 436 -26.77 3.32 -16.81
C THR A 436 -27.66 2.84 -17.95
N LEU A 437 -28.85 2.32 -17.64
CA LEU A 437 -29.72 1.72 -18.66
C LEU A 437 -30.39 2.78 -19.53
N ALA A 438 -30.72 3.95 -18.96
CA ALA A 438 -31.15 5.10 -19.75
C ALA A 438 -30.02 5.62 -20.65
N GLY A 439 -28.77 5.59 -20.19
CA GLY A 439 -27.58 5.89 -20.99
C GLY A 439 -27.43 4.94 -22.18
N VAL A 440 -27.54 3.62 -21.95
CA VAL A 440 -27.54 2.60 -23.02
C VAL A 440 -28.66 2.88 -24.04
N ARG A 441 -29.89 3.18 -23.58
CA ARG A 441 -31.00 3.55 -24.48
C ARG A 441 -30.71 4.81 -25.30
N LYS A 442 -29.96 5.78 -24.75
CA LYS A 442 -29.51 6.95 -25.52
C LYS A 442 -28.48 6.56 -26.58
N VAL A 443 -27.59 5.61 -26.31
CA VAL A 443 -26.66 5.09 -27.33
C VAL A 443 -27.42 4.39 -28.46
N ILE A 444 -28.45 3.60 -28.15
CA ILE A 444 -29.33 2.99 -29.16
C ILE A 444 -30.02 4.06 -30.02
N ASN A 445 -30.60 5.09 -29.39
CA ASN A 445 -31.23 6.21 -30.11
C ASN A 445 -30.23 6.97 -30.99
N LEU A 446 -28.97 7.11 -30.53
CA LEU A 446 -27.90 7.71 -31.31
C LEU A 446 -27.56 6.86 -32.54
N ALA A 447 -27.49 5.53 -32.39
CA ALA A 447 -27.26 4.61 -33.50
C ALA A 447 -28.34 4.73 -34.58
N HIS A 448 -29.62 4.72 -34.19
CA HIS A 448 -30.73 4.92 -35.12
C HIS A 448 -30.66 6.28 -35.84
N ALA A 449 -30.30 7.35 -35.11
CA ALA A 449 -30.20 8.69 -35.70
C ALA A 449 -29.01 8.85 -36.66
N MET A 450 -27.92 8.10 -36.43
CA MET A 450 -26.70 8.17 -37.24
C MET A 450 -26.71 7.22 -38.44
N GLY A 451 -27.49 6.12 -38.37
CA GLY A 451 -27.53 5.08 -39.41
C GLY A 451 -26.14 4.53 -39.69
N ASP A 452 -25.78 4.39 -40.96
CA ASP A 452 -24.49 3.86 -41.43
C ASP A 452 -23.26 4.65 -40.94
N ARG A 453 -23.45 5.86 -40.40
CA ARG A 453 -22.36 6.67 -39.83
C ARG A 453 -22.06 6.30 -38.38
N PHE A 454 -22.86 5.44 -37.75
CA PHE A 454 -22.62 4.98 -36.39
C PHE A 454 -21.45 4.00 -36.36
N GLN A 455 -20.40 4.37 -35.63
CA GLN A 455 -19.18 3.55 -35.51
C GLN A 455 -18.73 3.37 -34.06
N VAL A 456 -19.54 3.74 -33.07
CA VAL A 456 -19.14 3.60 -31.64
C VAL A 456 -18.83 2.14 -31.35
N LYS A 457 -17.64 1.87 -30.80
CA LYS A 457 -17.14 0.51 -30.54
C LYS A 457 -17.77 -0.11 -29.31
N ALA A 458 -17.91 0.66 -28.24
CA ALA A 458 -18.38 0.12 -26.97
C ALA A 458 -19.15 1.12 -26.11
N VAL A 459 -19.87 0.59 -25.13
CA VAL A 459 -20.38 1.35 -23.98
C VAL A 459 -19.54 1.02 -22.74
N ARG A 460 -19.28 2.02 -21.88
CA ARG A 460 -18.54 1.84 -20.62
C ARG A 460 -19.45 1.92 -19.41
N LEU A 461 -19.34 0.91 -18.55
CA LEU A 461 -19.96 0.82 -17.21
C LEU A 461 -18.87 1.05 -16.15
N ASP A 462 -18.96 2.09 -15.32
CA ASP A 462 -17.94 2.46 -14.32
C ASP A 462 -18.43 2.32 -12.86
N SER A 463 -19.71 2.02 -12.64
CA SER A 463 -20.33 1.97 -11.33
C SER A 463 -21.56 1.05 -11.28
N GLY A 464 -22.06 0.80 -10.07
CA GLY A 464 -23.22 -0.05 -9.82
C GLY A 464 -22.92 -1.55 -9.82
N ASP A 465 -23.97 -2.37 -9.89
CA ASP A 465 -23.84 -3.82 -10.03
C ASP A 465 -23.48 -4.17 -11.48
N LEU A 466 -22.19 -4.25 -11.76
CA LEU A 466 -21.66 -4.52 -13.10
C LEU A 466 -22.16 -5.85 -13.68
N LEU A 467 -22.46 -6.86 -12.86
CA LEU A 467 -22.96 -8.14 -13.33
C LEU A 467 -24.39 -7.99 -13.87
N MET A 468 -25.27 -7.37 -13.09
CA MET A 468 -26.66 -7.15 -13.50
C MET A 468 -26.75 -6.16 -14.65
N LEU A 469 -26.01 -5.04 -14.56
CA LEU A 469 -26.02 -3.98 -15.55
C LEU A 469 -25.45 -4.41 -16.90
N SER A 470 -24.38 -5.21 -16.93
CA SER A 470 -23.82 -5.71 -18.20
C SER A 470 -24.80 -6.65 -18.92
N LYS A 471 -25.48 -7.54 -18.20
CA LYS A 471 -26.49 -8.44 -18.78
C LYS A 471 -27.66 -7.68 -19.38
N GLU A 472 -28.19 -6.70 -18.66
CA GLU A 472 -29.31 -5.90 -19.14
C GLU A 472 -28.89 -4.94 -20.27
N ALA A 473 -27.69 -4.35 -20.20
CA ALA A 473 -27.14 -3.56 -21.29
C ALA A 473 -26.98 -4.38 -22.58
N ARG A 474 -26.42 -5.60 -22.47
CA ARG A 474 -26.28 -6.53 -23.60
C ARG A 474 -27.63 -6.86 -24.22
N ARG A 475 -28.63 -7.21 -23.39
CA ARG A 475 -30.00 -7.48 -23.83
C ARG A 475 -30.60 -6.31 -24.62
N LEU A 476 -30.47 -5.08 -24.10
CA LEU A 476 -30.97 -3.88 -24.76
C LEU A 476 -30.28 -3.60 -26.11
N LEU A 477 -28.96 -3.79 -26.17
CA LEU A 477 -28.20 -3.61 -27.41
C LEU A 477 -28.57 -4.68 -28.44
N ASP A 478 -28.74 -5.93 -28.02
CA ASP A 478 -29.08 -7.04 -28.92
C ASP A 478 -30.50 -6.91 -29.48
N ASP A 479 -31.47 -6.54 -28.64
CA ASP A 479 -32.86 -6.24 -29.05
C ASP A 479 -32.91 -5.11 -30.09
N ALA A 480 -31.93 -4.20 -30.09
CA ALA A 480 -31.78 -3.11 -31.04
C ALA A 480 -30.94 -3.46 -32.27
N GLY A 481 -30.44 -4.68 -32.41
CA GLY A 481 -29.58 -5.10 -33.52
C GLY A 481 -28.15 -4.55 -33.45
N LEU A 482 -27.66 -4.21 -32.25
CA LEU A 482 -26.33 -3.65 -32.00
C LEU A 482 -25.39 -4.68 -31.34
N GLN A 483 -25.39 -5.91 -31.85
CA GLN A 483 -24.57 -7.01 -31.30
C GLN A 483 -23.07 -6.73 -31.36
N ASN A 484 -22.63 -5.90 -32.32
CA ASN A 484 -21.22 -5.53 -32.50
C ASN A 484 -20.73 -4.44 -31.54
N VAL A 485 -21.62 -3.79 -30.79
CA VAL A 485 -21.23 -2.78 -29.78
C VAL A 485 -20.81 -3.51 -28.52
N GLU A 486 -19.53 -3.43 -28.16
CA GLU A 486 -18.94 -4.09 -27.01
C GLU A 486 -19.36 -3.45 -25.67
N ILE A 487 -19.15 -4.19 -24.57
CA ILE A 487 -19.33 -3.70 -23.20
C ILE A 487 -17.97 -3.67 -22.51
N PHE A 488 -17.56 -2.47 -22.11
CA PHE A 488 -16.33 -2.23 -21.37
C PHE A 488 -16.65 -1.92 -19.91
N ALA A 489 -16.02 -2.60 -18.96
CA ALA A 489 -16.25 -2.36 -17.53
C ALA A 489 -15.04 -1.68 -16.87
N SER A 490 -15.29 -0.73 -15.99
CA SER A 490 -14.28 -0.12 -15.12
C SER A 490 -14.87 0.17 -13.73
N GLY A 491 -14.06 0.73 -12.84
CA GLY A 491 -14.50 1.13 -11.50
C GLY A 491 -14.34 0.02 -10.46
N GLY A 492 -13.39 0.20 -9.53
CA GLY A 492 -13.20 -0.73 -8.40
C GLY A 492 -12.77 -2.15 -8.75
N LEU A 493 -12.43 -2.44 -10.00
CA LEU A 493 -12.07 -3.78 -10.46
C LEU A 493 -10.74 -4.27 -9.88
N ASN A 494 -10.65 -5.57 -9.63
CA ASN A 494 -9.43 -6.32 -9.38
C ASN A 494 -9.60 -7.75 -9.98
N GLU A 495 -8.58 -8.58 -9.88
CA GLU A 495 -8.60 -9.95 -10.42
C GLU A 495 -9.74 -10.82 -9.86
N GLU A 496 -10.10 -10.69 -8.59
CA GLU A 496 -11.18 -11.47 -7.95
C GLU A 496 -12.56 -11.03 -8.46
N VAL A 497 -12.76 -9.72 -8.60
CA VAL A 497 -14.00 -9.15 -9.15
C VAL A 497 -14.16 -9.53 -10.62
N ILE A 498 -13.08 -9.46 -11.41
CA ILE A 498 -13.10 -9.83 -12.84
C ILE A 498 -13.42 -11.32 -12.99
N GLU A 499 -12.75 -12.18 -12.22
CA GLU A 499 -13.00 -13.63 -12.24
C GLU A 499 -14.45 -13.95 -11.86
N HIS A 500 -15.00 -13.28 -10.84
CA HIS A 500 -16.39 -13.43 -10.44
C HIS A 500 -17.37 -13.00 -11.54
N LEU A 501 -17.12 -11.87 -12.20
CA LEU A 501 -17.96 -11.38 -13.31
C LEU A 501 -17.98 -12.38 -14.47
N LEU A 502 -16.80 -12.88 -14.89
CA LEU A 502 -16.70 -13.79 -16.01
C LEU A 502 -17.26 -15.18 -15.68
N SER A 503 -16.97 -15.74 -14.50
CA SER A 503 -17.56 -17.02 -14.06
C SER A 503 -19.08 -16.95 -13.90
N SER A 504 -19.63 -15.76 -13.65
CA SER A 504 -21.08 -15.49 -13.61
C SER A 504 -21.69 -15.18 -14.98
N ASN A 505 -20.94 -15.38 -16.07
CA ASN A 505 -21.33 -15.08 -17.45
C ASN A 505 -21.76 -13.62 -17.67
N ALA A 506 -21.03 -12.66 -17.10
CA ALA A 506 -21.18 -11.25 -17.46
C ALA A 506 -20.72 -11.05 -18.92
N PRO A 507 -21.54 -10.47 -19.80
CA PRO A 507 -21.16 -10.16 -21.19
C PRO A 507 -20.30 -8.89 -21.22
N ILE A 508 -19.07 -8.99 -20.72
CA ILE A 508 -18.09 -7.90 -20.71
C ILE A 508 -16.94 -8.30 -21.63
N ASP A 509 -16.61 -7.41 -22.55
CA ASP A 509 -15.65 -7.62 -23.62
C ASP A 509 -14.27 -7.05 -23.28
N GLY A 510 -14.17 -6.12 -22.33
CA GLY A 510 -12.89 -5.54 -21.88
C GLY A 510 -12.97 -4.86 -20.52
N PHE A 511 -11.81 -4.67 -19.89
CA PHE A 511 -11.71 -4.15 -18.52
C PHE A 511 -10.75 -2.97 -18.40
N GLY A 512 -11.16 -1.93 -17.68
CA GLY A 512 -10.33 -0.80 -17.27
C GLY A 512 -9.99 -0.90 -15.80
N VAL A 513 -8.72 -1.16 -15.47
CA VAL A 513 -8.27 -1.37 -14.09
C VAL A 513 -7.32 -0.26 -13.67
N GLY A 514 -7.56 0.31 -12.50
CA GLY A 514 -6.79 1.44 -11.99
C GLY A 514 -6.11 1.14 -10.66
N THR A 515 -6.68 1.66 -9.56
CA THR A 515 -6.09 1.65 -8.21
C THR A 515 -5.54 0.30 -7.76
N SER A 516 -6.33 -0.77 -7.92
CA SER A 516 -5.95 -2.11 -7.44
C SER A 516 -4.68 -2.63 -8.12
N MET A 517 -4.49 -2.30 -9.41
CA MET A 517 -3.34 -2.70 -10.20
C MET A 517 -2.15 -1.77 -9.93
N GLY A 518 -2.39 -0.45 -9.88
CA GLY A 518 -1.35 0.56 -9.62
C GLY A 518 -0.78 0.57 -8.20
N VAL A 519 -1.64 0.50 -7.19
CA VAL A 519 -1.22 0.47 -5.78
C VAL A 519 -0.76 -0.94 -5.41
N SER A 520 -1.35 -1.98 -6.02
CA SER A 520 -0.95 -3.37 -5.80
C SER A 520 -0.92 -3.75 -4.30
N SER A 521 -1.98 -3.41 -3.56
CA SER A 521 -2.05 -3.57 -2.10
C SER A 521 -2.01 -5.02 -1.58
N ASP A 522 -1.99 -6.00 -2.49
CA ASP A 522 -1.84 -7.42 -2.20
C ASP A 522 -0.38 -7.90 -2.22
N ALA A 523 0.57 -6.99 -2.47
CA ALA A 523 2.01 -7.25 -2.48
C ALA A 523 2.66 -6.96 -1.13
#